data_AF-A0A965PTB6-F1
#
_entry.id   AF-A0A965PTB6-F1
#
_cell.length_a   1.000
_cell.length_b   1.000
_cell.length_c   1.000
_cell.angle_alpha   90.00
_cell.angle_beta   90.00
_cell.angle_gamma   90.00
#
_symmetry.space_group_name_H-M   'P 1'
#
loop_
_entity.id
_entity.type
_entity.pdbx_description
1 polymer ?
#
loop_
_entity_poly.entity_id
_entity_poly.type
_entity_poly.pdbx_seq_one_letter_code
_entity_poly.pdbx_strand_id
1 'polypeptide(L)'
;MENSWYKHSPSDWLAGRISRKSFEVQGAFIHICQLYWVKHGHLTTHQASLEIGANLLGHLMETEIIKEEGEQIRITFLDMQMADLDRLSQRRSEAGRRGGENKGQANAKQNEASAKQTEASAKQNEADKIRLDKIRLEEIEKKEEKKNTCVLFEQFWAIYPRKTSKQSASKAFAKLKDEDQQKAINNIARLYSETPVQYVPHAATYLNQARWEDEAIARTNTFATPLNQTDDADLPYFR
;
A
#
# COMPACT_ATOMS: atom_id res chain seq x y z
N MET A 1 -31.35 -35.06 -13.81
CA MET A 1 -31.77 -35.98 -12.73
C MET A 1 -32.96 -36.73 -13.26
N GLU A 2 -32.83 -38.04 -13.38
CA GLU A 2 -33.92 -38.91 -13.79
C GLU A 2 -34.91 -38.97 -12.63
N ASN A 3 -36.06 -38.31 -12.76
CA ASN A 3 -37.05 -38.20 -11.69
C ASN A 3 -37.83 -39.52 -11.58
N SER A 4 -37.40 -40.41 -10.69
CA SER A 4 -37.94 -41.77 -10.55
C SER A 4 -39.30 -41.88 -9.86
N TRP A 5 -39.95 -40.78 -9.47
CA TRP A 5 -41.18 -40.83 -8.68
C TRP A 5 -42.11 -39.63 -8.95
N TYR A 6 -43.42 -39.87 -8.84
CA TYR A 6 -44.47 -38.87 -8.77
C TYR A 6 -45.32 -39.09 -7.51
N LYS A 7 -46.04 -38.06 -7.07
CA LYS A 7 -46.92 -38.10 -5.90
C LYS A 7 -48.33 -38.50 -6.31
N HIS A 8 -48.93 -39.40 -5.54
CA HIS A 8 -50.37 -39.62 -5.51
C HIS A 8 -50.84 -39.57 -4.05
N SER A 9 -52.04 -39.05 -3.81
CA SER A 9 -52.64 -38.97 -2.47
C SER A 9 -53.74 -40.03 -2.34
N PRO A 10 -53.75 -40.83 -1.25
CA PRO A 10 -54.86 -41.75 -0.98
C PRO A 10 -56.21 -41.04 -0.91
N SER A 11 -56.24 -39.80 -0.40
CA SER A 11 -57.46 -39.00 -0.34
C SER A 11 -57.96 -38.63 -1.74
N ASP A 12 -57.08 -38.16 -2.63
CA ASP A 12 -57.43 -37.81 -4.01
C ASP A 12 -57.84 -39.05 -4.81
N TRP A 13 -57.20 -40.18 -4.53
CA TRP A 13 -57.56 -41.47 -5.12
C TRP A 13 -58.98 -41.89 -4.73
N LEU A 14 -59.25 -41.97 -3.43
CA LEU A 14 -60.55 -42.44 -2.91
C LEU A 14 -61.69 -41.49 -3.30
N ALA A 15 -61.45 -40.17 -3.30
CA ALA A 15 -62.43 -39.17 -3.72
C ALA A 15 -62.57 -39.05 -5.25
N GLY A 16 -61.56 -39.49 -6.00
CA GLY A 16 -61.47 -39.36 -7.45
C GLY A 16 -62.46 -40.26 -8.19
N ARG A 17 -62.73 -39.92 -9.47
CA ARG A 17 -63.63 -40.70 -10.33
C ARG A 17 -63.10 -42.10 -10.66
N ILE A 18 -61.78 -42.28 -10.57
CA ILE A 18 -61.13 -43.55 -10.90
C ILE A 18 -61.40 -44.66 -9.88
N SER A 19 -61.53 -44.31 -8.59
CA SER A 19 -61.77 -45.31 -7.52
C SER A 19 -63.10 -46.05 -7.66
N ARG A 20 -64.04 -45.49 -8.43
CA ARG A 20 -65.37 -46.06 -8.69
C ARG A 20 -65.43 -46.92 -9.94
N LYS A 21 -64.36 -46.98 -10.74
CA LYS A 21 -64.26 -47.83 -11.94
C LYS A 21 -63.78 -49.24 -11.57
N SER A 22 -63.87 -50.19 -12.51
CA SER A 22 -63.40 -51.56 -12.28
C SER A 22 -61.90 -51.58 -11.98
N PHE A 23 -61.44 -52.65 -11.31
CA PHE A 23 -60.01 -52.79 -11.01
C PHE A 23 -59.13 -52.87 -12.27
N GLU A 24 -59.66 -53.35 -13.41
CA GLU A 24 -58.92 -53.31 -14.68
C GLU A 24 -58.67 -51.86 -15.13
N VAL A 25 -59.70 -51.00 -15.06
CA VAL A 25 -59.59 -49.58 -15.43
C VAL A 25 -58.69 -48.83 -14.44
N GLN A 26 -58.78 -49.14 -13.15
CA GLN A 26 -57.87 -48.58 -12.14
C GLN A 26 -56.40 -48.97 -12.40
N GLY A 27 -56.16 -50.23 -12.73
CA GLY A 27 -54.82 -50.73 -13.10
C GLY A 27 -54.29 -50.06 -14.37
N ALA A 28 -55.13 -49.93 -15.40
CA ALA A 28 -54.78 -49.23 -16.64
C ALA A 28 -54.43 -47.76 -16.38
N PHE A 29 -55.15 -47.08 -15.50
CA PHE A 29 -54.85 -45.70 -15.13
C PHE A 29 -53.47 -45.54 -14.48
N ILE A 30 -53.15 -46.39 -13.50
CA ILE A 30 -51.83 -46.38 -12.84
C ILE A 30 -50.72 -46.64 -13.87
N HIS A 31 -50.92 -47.61 -14.76
CA HIS A 31 -49.94 -47.94 -15.81
C HIS A 31 -49.70 -46.75 -16.75
N ILE A 32 -50.77 -46.09 -17.21
CA ILE A 32 -50.66 -44.88 -18.03
C ILE A 32 -49.97 -43.74 -17.27
N CYS A 33 -50.24 -43.54 -15.98
CA CYS A 33 -49.55 -42.52 -15.18
C CYS A 33 -48.03 -42.76 -15.13
N GLN A 34 -47.61 -44.02 -14.96
CA GLN A 34 -46.19 -44.40 -14.99
C GLN A 34 -45.56 -44.11 -16.35
N LEU A 35 -46.20 -44.54 -17.43
CA LEU A 35 -45.72 -44.30 -18.79
C LEU A 35 -45.66 -42.81 -19.13
N TYR A 36 -46.70 -42.06 -18.75
CA TYR A 36 -46.77 -40.61 -18.95
C TYR A 36 -45.62 -39.90 -18.23
N TRP A 37 -45.33 -40.30 -17.00
CA TRP A 37 -44.24 -39.73 -16.21
C TRP A 37 -42.86 -40.04 -16.81
N VAL A 38 -42.60 -41.30 -17.17
CA VAL A 38 -41.33 -41.73 -17.77
C VAL A 38 -41.11 -41.05 -19.12
N LYS A 39 -42.18 -40.82 -19.89
CA LYS A 39 -42.10 -40.09 -21.17
C LYS A 39 -42.16 -38.57 -21.01
N HIS A 40 -42.03 -38.03 -19.80
CA HIS A 40 -42.02 -36.58 -19.54
C HIS A 40 -43.27 -35.85 -20.08
N GLY A 41 -44.43 -36.49 -19.97
CA GLY A 41 -45.71 -35.96 -20.47
C GLY A 41 -45.92 -36.11 -21.98
N HIS A 42 -44.97 -36.70 -22.71
CA HIS A 42 -45.09 -36.95 -24.13
C HIS A 42 -45.63 -38.36 -24.40
N LEU A 43 -46.95 -38.53 -24.29
CA LEU A 43 -47.62 -39.78 -24.59
C LEU A 43 -48.78 -39.53 -25.55
N THR A 44 -48.75 -40.18 -26.72
CA THR A 44 -49.82 -40.03 -27.72
C THR A 44 -51.03 -40.90 -27.40
N THR A 45 -52.22 -40.50 -27.87
CA THR A 45 -53.44 -41.31 -27.72
C THR A 45 -53.26 -42.70 -28.34
N HIS A 46 -52.60 -42.78 -29.51
CA HIS A 46 -52.28 -44.04 -30.16
C HIS A 46 -51.33 -44.92 -29.32
N GLN A 47 -50.27 -44.33 -28.75
CA GLN A 47 -49.35 -45.08 -27.88
C GLN A 47 -50.06 -45.59 -26.62
N ALA A 48 -50.87 -44.75 -25.97
CA ALA A 48 -51.66 -45.19 -24.83
C ALA A 48 -52.61 -46.35 -25.21
N SER A 49 -53.23 -46.28 -26.38
CA SER A 49 -54.10 -47.35 -26.88
C SER A 49 -53.35 -48.65 -27.16
N LEU A 50 -52.07 -48.61 -27.55
CA LEU A 50 -51.26 -49.81 -27.74
C LEU A 50 -50.89 -50.48 -26.41
N GLU A 51 -50.69 -49.70 -25.36
CA GLU A 51 -50.23 -50.20 -24.05
C GLU A 51 -51.37 -50.83 -23.23
N ILE A 52 -52.56 -50.23 -23.22
CA ILE A 52 -53.70 -50.71 -22.41
C ILE A 52 -54.90 -51.20 -23.24
N GLY A 53 -54.88 -51.02 -24.57
CA GLY A 53 -56.01 -51.34 -25.45
C GLY A 53 -57.05 -50.22 -25.54
N ALA A 54 -57.69 -50.12 -26.72
CA ALA A 54 -58.63 -49.04 -27.05
C ALA A 54 -59.86 -48.99 -26.13
N ASN A 55 -60.37 -50.15 -25.69
CA ASN A 55 -61.54 -50.23 -24.81
C ASN A 55 -61.24 -49.61 -23.43
N LEU A 56 -60.11 -49.98 -22.81
CA LEU A 56 -59.72 -49.45 -21.51
C LEU A 56 -59.38 -47.96 -21.61
N LEU A 57 -58.70 -47.54 -22.69
CA LEU A 57 -58.42 -46.13 -22.94
C LEU A 57 -59.72 -45.32 -23.08
N GLY A 58 -60.71 -45.82 -23.81
CA GLY A 58 -62.03 -45.18 -23.93
C GLY A 58 -62.72 -44.99 -22.58
N HIS A 59 -62.69 -46.01 -21.71
CA HIS A 59 -63.21 -45.90 -20.35
C HIS A 59 -62.45 -44.86 -19.51
N LEU A 60 -61.14 -44.71 -19.70
CA LEU A 60 -60.35 -43.69 -19.01
C LEU A 60 -60.67 -42.28 -19.52
N MET A 61 -60.84 -42.10 -20.83
CA MET A 61 -61.23 -40.81 -21.41
C MET A 61 -62.63 -40.39 -20.96
N GLU A 62 -63.56 -41.33 -20.82
CA GLU A 62 -64.90 -41.09 -20.26
C GLU A 62 -64.86 -40.53 -18.83
N THR A 63 -63.84 -40.87 -18.02
CA THR A 63 -63.70 -40.30 -16.67
C THR A 63 -63.27 -38.83 -16.66
N GLU A 64 -62.83 -38.30 -17.80
CA GLU A 64 -62.20 -36.98 -18.00
C GLU A 64 -60.94 -36.73 -17.15
N ILE A 65 -60.38 -37.78 -16.55
CA ILE A 65 -59.10 -37.69 -15.82
C ILE A 65 -57.95 -37.54 -16.82
N ILE A 66 -58.06 -38.25 -17.94
CA ILE A 66 -57.17 -38.17 -19.10
C ILE A 66 -57.90 -37.38 -20.18
N LYS A 67 -57.29 -36.31 -20.67
CA LYS A 67 -57.84 -35.49 -21.75
C LYS A 67 -57.02 -35.68 -23.01
N GLU A 68 -57.67 -35.59 -24.16
CA GLU A 68 -56.97 -35.54 -25.45
C GLU A 68 -56.74 -34.08 -25.84
N GLU A 69 -55.48 -33.73 -26.10
CA GLU A 69 -55.07 -32.42 -26.60
C GLU A 69 -54.24 -32.64 -27.87
N GLY A 70 -54.92 -32.50 -29.02
CA GLY A 70 -54.32 -32.86 -30.32
C GLY A 70 -54.09 -34.36 -30.42
N GLU A 71 -52.84 -34.78 -30.67
CA GLU A 71 -52.44 -36.20 -30.75
C GLU A 71 -51.97 -36.77 -29.40
N GLN A 72 -51.90 -35.94 -28.35
CA GLN A 72 -51.36 -36.32 -27.05
C GLN A 72 -52.44 -36.42 -25.99
N ILE A 73 -52.24 -37.33 -25.04
CA ILE A 73 -53.02 -37.34 -23.82
C ILE A 73 -52.42 -36.34 -22.82
N ARG A 74 -53.25 -35.79 -21.95
CA ARG A 74 -52.85 -34.88 -20.87
C ARG A 74 -53.38 -35.34 -19.53
N ILE A 75 -52.48 -35.34 -18.55
CA ILE A 75 -52.79 -35.66 -17.16
C ILE A 75 -52.37 -34.47 -16.30
N THR A 76 -53.33 -33.58 -16.07
CA THR A 76 -53.12 -32.25 -15.46
C THR A 76 -52.30 -32.26 -14.17
N PHE A 77 -52.59 -33.18 -13.24
CA PHE A 77 -51.87 -33.23 -11.97
C PHE A 77 -50.41 -33.70 -12.12
N LEU A 78 -50.10 -34.55 -13.10
CA LEU A 78 -48.73 -34.95 -13.40
C LEU A 78 -47.97 -33.83 -14.10
N ASP A 79 -48.63 -33.10 -15.00
CA ASP A 79 -48.05 -31.91 -15.64
C ASP A 79 -47.65 -30.86 -14.62
N MET A 80 -48.52 -30.58 -13.65
CA MET A 80 -48.21 -29.67 -12.54
C MET A 80 -47.00 -30.13 -11.75
N GLN A 81 -46.92 -31.43 -11.42
CA GLN A 81 -45.77 -31.97 -10.67
C GLN A 81 -44.46 -31.90 -11.48
N MET A 82 -44.48 -32.19 -12.78
CA MET A 82 -43.31 -32.05 -13.65
C MET A 82 -42.85 -30.59 -13.73
N ALA A 83 -43.78 -29.66 -13.95
CA ALA A 83 -43.48 -28.24 -13.98
C ALA A 83 -42.88 -27.71 -12.67
N ASP A 84 -43.37 -28.19 -11.52
CA ASP A 84 -42.82 -27.83 -10.21
C ASP A 84 -41.40 -28.39 -9.99
N LEU A 85 -41.12 -29.61 -10.49
CA LEU A 85 -39.78 -30.20 -10.47
C LEU A 85 -38.81 -29.41 -11.35
N ASP A 86 -39.24 -29.00 -12.54
CA ASP A 86 -38.43 -28.16 -13.44
C ASP A 86 -38.12 -26.81 -12.82
N ARG A 87 -39.13 -26.14 -12.23
CA ARG A 87 -38.95 -24.88 -11.49
C ARG A 87 -38.00 -25.03 -10.32
N LEU A 88 -38.08 -26.14 -9.58
CA LEU A 88 -37.16 -26.40 -8.48
C LEU A 88 -35.73 -26.59 -8.97
N SER A 89 -35.54 -27.33 -10.07
CA SER A 89 -34.25 -27.54 -10.72
C SER A 89 -33.64 -26.22 -11.18
N GLN A 90 -34.43 -25.38 -11.87
CA GLN A 90 -34.01 -24.05 -12.32
C GLN A 90 -33.58 -23.16 -11.15
N ARG A 91 -34.39 -23.06 -10.10
CA ARG A 91 -34.05 -22.27 -8.90
C ARG A 91 -32.74 -22.73 -8.25
N ARG A 92 -32.52 -24.05 -8.15
CA ARG A 92 -31.28 -24.61 -7.60
C ARG A 92 -30.08 -24.31 -8.49
N SER A 93 -30.24 -24.42 -9.80
CA SER A 93 -29.20 -24.08 -10.77
C SER A 93 -28.82 -22.61 -10.72
N GLU A 94 -29.82 -21.71 -10.70
CA GLU A 94 -29.60 -20.26 -10.58
C GLU A 94 -28.95 -19.87 -9.25
N ALA A 95 -29.36 -20.48 -8.13
CA ALA A 95 -28.74 -20.27 -6.84
C ALA A 95 -27.27 -20.75 -6.84
N GLY A 96 -26.99 -21.91 -7.46
CA GLY A 96 -25.64 -22.41 -7.66
C GLY A 96 -24.77 -21.46 -8.48
N ARG A 97 -25.30 -20.97 -9.61
CA ARG A 97 -24.64 -19.96 -10.46
C ARG A 97 -24.31 -18.68 -9.67
N ARG A 98 -25.31 -18.11 -8.98
CA ARG A 98 -25.13 -16.89 -8.16
C ARG A 98 -24.10 -17.09 -7.05
N GLY A 99 -24.11 -18.25 -6.39
CA GLY A 99 -23.12 -18.60 -5.37
C GLY A 99 -21.69 -18.67 -5.95
N GLY A 100 -21.54 -19.28 -7.12
CA GLY A 100 -20.28 -19.34 -7.86
C GLY A 100 -19.77 -17.96 -8.27
N GLU A 101 -20.63 -17.12 -8.84
CA GLU A 101 -20.29 -15.75 -9.26
C GLU A 101 -19.82 -14.89 -8.08
N ASN A 102 -20.55 -14.91 -6.96
CA ASN A 102 -20.17 -14.16 -5.76
C ASN A 102 -18.81 -14.59 -5.21
N LYS A 103 -18.52 -15.90 -5.20
CA LYS A 103 -17.22 -16.43 -4.78
C LYS A 103 -16.10 -16.00 -5.73
N GLY A 104 -16.36 -16.02 -7.04
CA GLY A 104 -15.42 -15.53 -8.05
C GLY A 104 -15.09 -14.05 -7.88
N GLN A 105 -16.10 -13.20 -7.68
CA GLN A 105 -15.92 -11.76 -7.45
C GLN A 105 -15.18 -11.46 -6.15
N ALA A 106 -15.46 -12.19 -5.07
CA ALA A 106 -14.75 -12.02 -3.80
C ALA A 106 -13.25 -12.32 -3.94
N ASN A 107 -12.90 -13.42 -4.62
CA ASN A 107 -11.51 -13.78 -4.89
C ASN A 107 -10.80 -12.73 -5.78
N ALA A 108 -11.47 -12.22 -6.81
CA ALA A 108 -10.91 -11.17 -7.67
C ALA A 108 -10.58 -9.91 -6.85
N LYS A 109 -11.50 -9.47 -5.98
CA LYS A 109 -11.28 -8.30 -5.09
C LYS A 109 -10.13 -8.52 -4.11
N GLN A 110 -9.99 -9.73 -3.55
CA GLN A 110 -8.88 -10.05 -2.64
C GLN A 110 -7.53 -10.03 -3.36
N ASN A 111 -7.45 -10.55 -4.58
CA ASN A 111 -6.23 -10.52 -5.39
C ASN A 111 -5.85 -9.08 -5.76
N GLU A 112 -6.81 -8.25 -6.16
CA GLU A 112 -6.56 -6.83 -6.45
C GLU A 112 -6.08 -6.06 -5.21
N ALA A 113 -6.68 -6.29 -4.04
CA ALA A 113 -6.27 -5.66 -2.80
C ALA A 113 -4.84 -6.07 -2.40
N SER A 114 -4.50 -7.34 -2.56
CA SER A 114 -3.17 -7.89 -2.25
C SER A 114 -2.09 -7.34 -3.20
N ALA A 115 -2.43 -7.18 -4.48
CA ALA A 115 -1.53 -6.57 -5.47
C ALA A 115 -1.22 -5.10 -5.12
N LYS A 116 -2.26 -4.31 -4.81
CA LYS A 116 -2.11 -2.89 -4.41
C LYS A 116 -1.30 -2.74 -3.13
N GLN A 117 -1.46 -3.64 -2.17
CA GLN A 117 -0.69 -3.62 -0.93
C GLN A 117 0.79 -3.91 -1.19
N THR A 118 1.10 -4.90 -2.02
CA THR A 118 2.48 -5.22 -2.41
C THR A 118 3.16 -4.04 -3.13
N GLU A 119 2.46 -3.37 -4.04
CA GLU A 119 2.99 -2.19 -4.74
C GLU A 119 3.23 -1.01 -3.79
N ALA A 120 2.32 -0.76 -2.83
CA ALA A 120 2.48 0.30 -1.85
C ALA A 120 3.68 0.04 -0.93
N SER A 121 3.85 -1.19 -0.44
CA SER A 121 4.99 -1.58 0.40
C SER A 121 6.32 -1.50 -0.37
N ALA A 122 6.36 -1.89 -1.64
CA ALA A 122 7.56 -1.75 -2.47
C ALA A 122 7.99 -0.28 -2.63
N LYS A 123 7.03 0.63 -2.88
CA LYS A 123 7.30 2.07 -2.99
C LYS A 123 7.79 2.68 -1.67
N GLN A 124 7.24 2.24 -0.53
CA GLN A 124 7.70 2.69 0.78
C GLN A 124 9.13 2.22 1.07
N ASN A 125 9.44 0.95 0.81
CA ASN A 125 10.79 0.42 1.02
C ASN A 125 11.84 1.16 0.17
N GLU A 126 11.51 1.48 -1.09
CA GLU A 126 12.42 2.24 -1.96
C GLU A 126 12.63 3.67 -1.45
N ALA A 127 11.55 4.35 -1.02
CA ALA A 127 11.65 5.68 -0.45
C ALA A 127 12.47 5.71 0.85
N ASP A 128 12.29 4.72 1.72
CA ASP A 128 13.04 4.59 2.97
C ASP A 128 14.53 4.32 2.71
N LYS A 129 14.85 3.49 1.71
CA LYS A 129 16.23 3.24 1.30
C LYS A 129 16.91 4.51 0.79
N ILE A 130 16.25 5.27 -0.10
CA ILE A 130 16.76 6.55 -0.60
C ILE A 130 17.00 7.54 0.55
N ARG A 131 16.08 7.60 1.51
CA ARG A 131 16.21 8.46 2.69
C ARG A 131 17.41 8.07 3.55
N LEU A 132 17.59 6.77 3.82
CA LEU A 132 18.73 6.28 4.61
C LEU A 132 20.06 6.57 3.91
N ASP A 133 20.14 6.35 2.60
CA ASP A 133 21.35 6.61 1.82
C ASP A 133 21.71 8.09 1.87
N LYS A 134 20.72 9.00 1.80
CA LYS A 134 20.96 10.44 1.94
C LYS A 134 21.52 10.81 3.31
N ILE A 135 20.94 10.30 4.40
CA ILE A 135 21.43 10.54 5.76
C ILE A 135 22.87 10.05 5.91
N ARG A 136 23.17 8.86 5.38
CA ARG A 136 24.52 8.29 5.43
C ARG A 136 25.55 9.14 4.69
N LEU A 137 25.20 9.70 3.53
CA LEU A 137 26.09 10.59 2.78
C LEU A 137 26.36 11.90 3.56
N GLU A 138 25.33 12.50 4.15
CA GLU A 138 25.48 13.71 4.98
C GLU A 138 26.35 13.46 6.23
N GLU A 139 26.27 12.27 6.83
CA GLU A 139 27.13 11.89 7.96
C GLU A 139 28.59 11.70 7.57
N ILE A 140 28.85 11.13 6.38
CA ILE A 140 30.21 10.99 5.83
C ILE A 140 30.81 12.37 5.58
N GLU A 141 30.08 13.26 4.91
CA GLU A 141 30.53 14.62 4.60
C GLU A 141 30.86 15.41 5.87
N LYS A 142 29.97 15.41 6.87
CA LYS A 142 30.23 16.04 8.18
C LYS A 142 31.44 15.46 8.91
N LYS A 143 31.73 14.17 8.73
CA LYS A 143 32.89 13.52 9.33
C LYS A 143 34.18 13.93 8.64
N GLU A 144 34.16 14.08 7.32
CA GLU A 144 35.29 14.59 6.54
C GLU A 144 35.58 16.06 6.85
N GLU A 145 34.55 16.91 6.90
CA GLU A 145 34.68 18.33 7.31
C GLU A 145 35.33 18.45 8.69
N LYS A 146 34.82 17.73 9.69
CA LYS A 146 35.40 17.73 11.05
C LYS A 146 36.85 17.27 11.07
N LYS A 147 37.20 16.26 10.26
CA LYS A 147 38.58 15.76 10.15
C LYS A 147 39.48 16.84 9.55
N ASN A 148 39.05 17.48 8.47
CA ASN A 148 39.81 18.55 7.80
C ASN A 148 40.02 19.76 8.73
N THR A 149 38.96 20.22 9.42
CA THR A 149 39.08 21.30 10.41
C THR A 149 40.05 20.95 11.53
N CYS A 150 40.09 19.69 11.99
CA CYS A 150 41.04 19.25 13.01
C CYS A 150 42.49 19.34 12.51
N VAL A 151 42.76 18.86 11.28
CA VAL A 151 44.09 18.92 10.67
C VAL A 151 44.56 20.36 10.48
N LEU A 152 43.70 21.25 9.96
CA LEU A 152 44.01 22.66 9.78
C LEU A 152 44.25 23.37 11.12
N PHE A 153 43.47 23.04 12.16
CA PHE A 153 43.68 23.60 13.49
C PHE A 153 45.02 23.15 14.09
N GLU A 154 45.44 21.91 13.87
CA GLU A 154 46.75 21.42 14.31
C GLU A 154 47.89 22.19 13.62
N GLN A 155 47.77 22.43 12.32
CA GLN A 155 48.72 23.26 11.57
C GLN A 155 48.77 24.70 12.10
N PHE A 156 47.60 25.32 12.32
CA PHE A 156 47.47 26.64 12.94
C PHE A 156 48.17 26.69 14.31
N TRP A 157 47.87 25.72 15.17
CA TRP A 157 48.40 25.66 16.54
C TRP A 157 49.92 25.42 16.58
N ALA A 158 50.46 24.69 15.60
CA ALA A 158 51.89 24.44 15.50
C ALA A 158 52.68 25.74 15.24
N ILE A 159 52.18 26.59 14.34
CA ILE A 159 52.82 27.82 13.85
C ILE A 159 52.58 29.01 14.80
N TYR A 160 51.46 29.05 15.52
CA TYR A 160 51.12 30.21 16.37
C TYR A 160 52.15 30.42 17.52
N PRO A 161 52.81 31.59 17.61
CA PRO A 161 53.90 31.80 18.57
C PRO A 161 53.49 31.70 20.05
N ARG A 162 52.27 32.14 20.40
CA ARG A 162 51.77 32.18 21.78
C ARG A 162 50.79 31.03 22.06
N LYS A 163 51.30 29.90 22.55
CA LYS A 163 50.54 28.65 22.78
C LYS A 163 49.76 28.62 24.10
N THR A 164 48.80 29.54 24.26
CA THR A 164 47.95 29.64 25.46
C THR A 164 46.46 29.45 25.12
N SER A 165 45.69 28.88 26.04
CA SER A 165 44.22 28.72 25.93
C SER A 165 43.74 27.97 24.66
N LYS A 166 44.39 26.83 24.34
CA LYS A 166 44.13 26.00 23.14
C LYS A 166 42.65 25.71 22.89
N GLN A 167 41.87 25.42 23.93
CA GLN A 167 40.44 25.12 23.81
C GLN A 167 39.63 26.32 23.29
N SER A 168 39.93 27.53 23.75
CA SER A 168 39.27 28.75 23.27
C SER A 168 39.62 29.04 21.80
N ALA A 169 40.87 28.78 21.42
CA ALA A 169 41.32 28.93 20.04
C ALA A 169 40.69 27.89 19.11
N SER A 170 40.59 26.64 19.54
CA SER A 170 39.91 25.56 18.79
C SER A 170 38.45 25.89 18.53
N LYS A 171 37.72 26.38 19.54
CA LYS A 171 36.33 26.82 19.40
C LYS A 171 36.17 28.03 18.47
N ALA A 172 37.12 28.95 18.45
CA ALA A 172 37.11 30.09 17.55
C ALA A 172 37.44 29.65 16.11
N PHE A 173 38.42 28.76 15.93
CA PHE A 173 38.87 28.25 14.63
C PHE A 173 37.78 27.44 13.93
N ALA A 174 37.09 26.57 14.65
CA ALA A 174 36.00 25.73 14.11
C ALA A 174 34.76 26.53 13.65
N LYS A 175 34.67 27.84 13.97
CA LYS A 175 33.60 28.72 13.48
C LYS A 175 33.95 29.41 12.16
N LEU A 176 35.22 29.40 11.76
CA LEU A 176 35.68 30.02 10.52
C LEU A 176 35.43 29.10 9.33
N LYS A 177 35.18 29.70 8.16
CA LYS A 177 35.14 28.98 6.88
C LYS A 177 36.54 28.48 6.51
N ASP A 178 36.63 27.43 5.70
CA ASP A 178 37.91 26.83 5.28
C ASP A 178 38.86 27.85 4.63
N GLU A 179 38.32 28.78 3.83
CA GLU A 179 39.09 29.88 3.23
C GLU A 179 39.76 30.77 4.29
N ASP A 180 39.03 31.13 5.34
CA ASP A 180 39.50 32.01 6.40
C ASP A 180 40.43 31.27 7.36
N GLN A 181 40.21 29.99 7.59
CA GLN A 181 41.15 29.12 8.31
C GLN A 181 42.53 29.12 7.62
N GLN A 182 42.55 28.97 6.29
CA GLN A 182 43.80 28.96 5.53
C GLN A 182 44.49 30.34 5.50
N LYS A 183 43.73 31.42 5.31
CA LYS A 183 44.25 32.80 5.41
C LYS A 183 44.83 33.08 6.81
N ALA A 184 44.13 32.62 7.84
CA ALA A 184 44.55 32.78 9.23
C ALA A 184 45.87 32.06 9.51
N ILE A 185 46.08 30.86 8.96
CA ILE A 185 47.35 30.11 9.08
C ILE A 185 48.48 30.84 8.35
N ASN A 186 48.25 31.22 7.08
CA ASN A 186 49.30 31.76 6.21
C ASN A 186 49.84 33.12 6.71
N ASN A 187 49.00 33.95 7.35
CA ASN A 187 49.39 35.30 7.79
C ASN A 187 50.13 35.35 9.13
N ILE A 188 50.18 34.26 9.90
CA ILE A 188 50.84 34.25 11.23
C ILE A 188 52.30 34.63 11.12
N ALA A 189 53.03 34.00 10.19
CA ALA A 189 54.45 34.25 9.99
C ALA A 189 54.71 35.70 9.56
N ARG A 190 53.86 36.27 8.71
CA ARG A 190 53.96 37.66 8.27
C ARG A 190 53.80 38.65 9.41
N LEU A 191 52.82 38.43 10.30
CA LEU A 191 52.45 39.40 11.34
C LEU A 191 53.29 39.29 12.62
N TYR A 192 53.76 38.08 12.95
CA TYR A 192 54.32 37.81 14.27
C TYR A 192 55.72 37.18 14.28
N SER A 193 56.40 37.02 13.14
CA SER A 193 57.78 36.49 13.06
C SER A 193 58.77 37.23 13.96
N GLU A 194 58.69 38.56 13.99
CA GLU A 194 59.60 39.46 14.72
C GLU A 194 58.95 40.05 16.00
N THR A 195 57.81 39.51 16.43
CA THR A 195 57.10 40.01 17.61
C THR A 195 57.44 39.18 18.84
N PRO A 196 57.97 39.77 19.93
CA PRO A 196 58.17 39.04 21.18
C PRO A 196 56.86 38.42 21.67
N VAL A 197 56.91 37.16 22.12
CA VAL A 197 55.73 36.33 22.43
C VAL A 197 54.73 37.00 23.40
N GLN A 198 55.22 37.82 24.33
CA GLN A 198 54.39 38.55 25.30
C GLN A 198 53.44 39.58 24.66
N TYR A 199 53.80 40.10 23.49
CA TYR A 199 53.00 41.08 22.74
C TYR A 199 52.15 40.43 21.64
N VAL A 200 52.27 39.12 21.42
CA VAL A 200 51.40 38.38 20.49
C VAL A 200 50.03 38.18 21.16
N PRO A 201 48.91 38.52 20.51
CA PRO A 201 47.58 38.30 21.08
C PRO A 201 47.32 36.80 21.32
N HIS A 202 46.36 36.47 22.19
CA HIS A 202 45.92 35.08 22.34
C HIS A 202 45.35 34.58 21.00
N ALA A 203 45.57 33.30 20.68
CA ALA A 203 45.12 32.71 19.42
C ALA A 203 43.60 32.86 19.19
N ALA A 204 42.79 32.73 20.25
CA ALA A 204 41.35 32.98 20.15
C ALA A 204 41.03 34.44 19.79
N THR A 205 41.78 35.41 20.31
CA THR A 205 41.64 36.84 19.98
C THR A 205 42.02 37.11 18.54
N TYR A 206 43.12 36.52 18.06
CA TYR A 206 43.52 36.59 16.65
C TYR A 206 42.42 36.08 15.71
N LEU A 207 41.82 34.94 16.05
CA LEU A 207 40.77 34.32 15.24
C LEU A 207 39.44 35.08 15.29
N ASN A 208 39.00 35.50 16.49
CA ASN A 208 37.71 36.18 16.65
C ASN A 208 37.68 37.59 16.07
N GLN A 209 38.83 38.25 15.99
CA GLN A 209 38.94 39.64 15.50
C GLN A 209 39.40 39.71 14.04
N ALA A 210 39.42 38.59 13.30
CA ALA A 210 39.83 38.54 11.90
C ALA A 210 41.22 39.16 11.62
N ARG A 211 42.14 39.08 12.59
CA ARG A 211 43.43 39.79 12.54
C ARG A 211 44.40 39.30 11.48
N TRP A 212 44.07 38.25 10.74
CA TRP A 212 44.81 37.85 9.54
C TRP A 212 44.69 38.88 8.41
N GLU A 213 43.68 39.76 8.48
CA GLU A 213 43.48 40.89 7.56
C GLU A 213 44.26 42.15 7.99
N ASP A 214 44.79 42.18 9.21
CA ASP A 214 45.58 43.32 9.70
C ASP A 214 46.82 43.54 8.81
N GLU A 215 47.17 44.80 8.60
CA GLU A 215 48.41 45.16 7.92
C GLU A 215 49.62 45.02 8.86
N ALA A 216 50.77 44.61 8.30
CA ALA A 216 52.00 44.53 9.08
C ALA A 216 52.46 45.94 9.45
N ILE A 217 52.40 46.28 10.74
CA ILE A 217 52.83 47.59 11.23
C ILE A 217 54.36 47.64 11.18
N ALA A 218 54.91 48.49 10.32
CA ALA A 218 56.34 48.78 10.29
C ALA A 218 56.73 49.47 11.61
N ARG A 219 57.50 48.78 12.45
CA ARG A 219 58.03 49.34 13.70
C ARG A 219 59.15 50.34 13.40
N THR A 220 58.77 51.56 13.04
CA THR A 220 59.70 52.70 13.04
C THR A 220 59.72 53.30 14.45
N ASN A 221 60.91 53.64 14.94
CA ASN A 221 61.07 54.15 16.31
C ASN A 221 60.62 55.63 16.37
N THR A 222 59.33 55.87 16.52
CA THR A 222 58.74 57.23 16.50
C THR A 222 59.07 58.06 17.76
N PHE A 223 59.65 57.45 18.80
CA PHE A 223 60.06 58.15 20.04
C PHE A 223 61.43 58.85 19.96
N ALA A 224 62.08 58.89 18.80
CA ALA A 224 63.30 59.67 18.61
C ALA A 224 62.98 61.17 18.43
N THR A 225 62.28 61.78 19.38
CA THR A 225 62.33 63.25 19.52
C THR A 225 63.62 63.57 20.27
N PRO A 226 64.59 64.30 19.68
CA PRO A 226 65.80 64.66 20.41
C PRO A 226 65.43 65.55 21.60
N LEU A 227 65.88 65.15 22.80
CA LEU A 227 65.76 65.84 24.09
C LEU A 227 66.52 67.19 24.17
N ASN A 228 66.65 67.92 23.04
CA ASN A 228 67.40 69.18 22.96
C ASN A 228 66.51 70.41 22.84
N GLN A 229 65.21 70.31 23.16
CA GLN A 229 64.32 71.45 23.26
C GLN A 229 63.96 71.63 24.74
N THR A 230 64.70 72.50 25.41
CA THR A 230 64.37 72.98 26.76
C THR A 230 63.16 73.91 26.64
N ASP A 231 61.98 73.44 27.02
CA ASP A 231 60.76 74.26 27.18
C ASP A 231 60.82 75.19 28.43
N ASP A 232 62.03 75.68 28.77
CA ASP A 232 62.25 76.74 29.77
C ASP A 232 61.94 78.10 29.13
N ALA A 233 60.72 78.27 28.63
CA ALA A 233 60.17 79.59 28.38
C ALA A 233 59.59 80.12 29.70
N ASP A 234 60.11 81.25 30.19
CA ASP A 234 59.62 81.91 31.40
C ASP A 234 58.09 82.11 31.33
N LEU A 235 57.39 81.60 32.35
CA LEU A 235 55.95 81.78 32.50
C LEU A 235 55.64 83.28 32.69
N PRO A 236 54.60 83.83 32.02
CA PRO A 236 54.31 85.25 32.06
C PRO A 236 53.97 85.73 33.48
N TYR A 237 54.69 86.76 33.93
CA TYR A 237 54.48 87.39 35.23
C TYR A 237 53.15 88.17 35.23
N PHE A 238 52.17 87.69 35.99
CA PHE A 238 50.96 88.47 36.26
C PHE A 238 51.22 89.43 37.42
N ARG A 239 50.76 90.67 37.20
CA ARG A 239 51.09 91.91 37.93
C ARG A 239 50.78 91.89 39.42
#